data_AF-A0A067U047-F1
#
_entry.id   AF-A0A067U047-F1
#
_cell.length_a   1.000
_cell.length_b   1.000
_cell.length_c   1.000
_cell.angle_alpha   90.00
_cell.angle_beta   90.00
_cell.angle_gamma   90.00
#
_symmetry.space_group_name_H-M   'P 1'
#
loop_
_entity.id
_entity.type
_entity.pdbx_description
1 polymer ?
#
loop_
_entity_poly.entity_id
_entity_poly.type
_entity_poly.pdbx_seq_one_letter_code
_entity_poly.pdbx_strand_id
1 'polypeptide(L)'
;MADSAVTYTSHRAMAWNQGNSNKSSLVNYLSLAILSSKAILHIDPLIVNAFFAQQKEKSESRTHNIKTISLEMNMEPFAHAIIWSMFEKIKHQLNIQDPPAYVSTAEKLAKSILSLYPLFVWENKKSESLATLSWCIAAYTLVINPEAIVYLKVKPLGHANQKGFAIYATKDIIKGEYIQELLGLMPEDRTKNYTDLSTITPHPDNRNQDKNSSFDEKLLIGPIRFINHRCFSYNVEFVAVRDTYAFTIIATKDIKASEEILLCYGVDYFKEDGSKCLCEDCREIPEEEEEVSKNSTSQINVEEQSKANKNKRARQKERRKLGPI
;
A
#
# COMPACT_ATOMS: atom_id res chain seq x y z
N MET A 1 40.56 8.88 15.18
CA MET A 1 39.75 8.56 13.99
C MET A 1 38.74 7.53 14.46
N ALA A 2 37.53 7.97 14.77
CA ALA A 2 36.48 7.10 15.30
C ALA A 2 35.44 6.92 14.19
N ASP A 3 35.26 5.66 13.78
CA ASP A 3 34.16 5.22 12.93
C ASP A 3 32.84 5.55 13.61
N SER A 4 32.11 6.52 13.07
CA SER A 4 30.71 6.72 13.41
C SER A 4 29.88 5.68 12.66
N ALA A 5 29.63 4.54 13.31
CA ALA A 5 28.61 3.60 12.89
C ALA A 5 27.26 4.34 12.83
N VAL A 6 26.77 4.56 11.61
CA VAL A 6 25.41 5.03 11.38
C VAL A 6 24.47 3.95 11.89
N THR A 7 23.86 4.18 13.06
CA THR A 7 22.78 3.34 13.58
C THR A 7 21.60 3.45 12.62
N TYR A 8 21.49 2.49 11.70
CA TYR A 8 20.24 2.21 11.00
C TYR A 8 19.19 1.99 12.09
N THR A 9 18.17 2.84 12.11
CA THR A 9 16.96 2.60 12.91
C THR A 9 16.44 1.22 12.56
N SER A 10 16.60 0.25 13.47
CA SER A 10 16.19 -1.13 13.23
C SER A 10 14.69 -1.13 12.95
N HIS A 11 14.31 -1.39 11.70
CA HIS A 11 12.90 -1.60 11.36
C HIS A 11 12.35 -2.73 12.24
N ARG A 12 11.10 -2.60 12.67
CA ARG A 12 10.51 -3.55 13.62
C ARG A 12 10.22 -4.87 12.92
N ALA A 13 10.43 -5.98 13.62
CA ALA A 13 10.00 -7.29 13.16
C ALA A 13 9.12 -7.97 14.21
N MET A 14 8.09 -8.67 13.75
CA MET A 14 7.09 -9.34 14.58
C MET A 14 6.88 -10.79 14.19
N ALA A 15 6.44 -11.61 15.15
CA ALA A 15 5.74 -12.84 14.86
C ALA A 15 4.24 -12.60 15.12
N TRP A 16 3.35 -13.08 14.26
CA TRP A 16 1.93 -13.09 14.59
C TRP A 16 1.73 -14.08 15.74
N ASN A 17 1.52 -13.57 16.95
CA ASN A 17 1.24 -14.43 18.10
C ASN A 17 -0.06 -15.22 17.84
N GLN A 18 0.00 -16.55 18.03
CA GLN A 18 -1.11 -17.49 17.79
C GLN A 18 -2.36 -17.27 18.67
N GLY A 19 -2.36 -16.27 19.57
CA GLY A 19 -3.44 -15.98 20.51
C GLY A 19 -4.36 -14.82 20.12
N ASN A 20 -4.17 -14.20 18.95
CA ASN A 20 -4.96 -13.04 18.54
C ASN A 20 -6.05 -13.42 17.52
N SER A 21 -7.12 -12.61 17.55
CA SER A 21 -8.34 -12.62 16.72
C SER A 21 -8.34 -13.40 15.40
N ASN A 22 -9.51 -13.84 14.94
CA ASN A 22 -9.69 -14.50 13.63
C ASN A 22 -8.98 -13.76 12.48
N LYS A 23 -9.02 -12.42 12.46
CA LYS A 23 -8.28 -11.58 11.51
C LYS A 23 -6.77 -11.83 11.56
N SER A 24 -6.19 -11.91 12.75
CA SER A 24 -4.75 -12.19 12.94
C SER A 24 -4.37 -13.58 12.42
N SER A 25 -5.24 -14.58 12.62
CA SER A 25 -5.05 -15.92 12.09
C SER A 25 -5.09 -15.95 10.56
N LEU A 26 -6.01 -15.22 9.95
CA LEU A 26 -6.10 -15.06 8.50
C LEU A 26 -4.84 -14.39 7.93
N VAL A 27 -4.43 -13.26 8.49
CA VAL A 27 -3.24 -12.54 8.03
C VAL A 27 -1.97 -13.35 8.24
N ASN A 28 -1.87 -14.09 9.34
CA ASN A 28 -0.76 -15.03 9.56
C ASN A 28 -0.73 -16.10 8.45
N TYR A 29 -1.86 -16.73 8.14
CA TYR A 29 -1.93 -17.69 7.03
C TYR A 29 -1.46 -17.09 5.70
N LEU A 30 -1.92 -15.88 5.36
CA LEU A 30 -1.52 -15.19 4.13
C LEU A 30 -0.04 -14.80 4.13
N SER A 31 0.54 -14.49 5.30
CA SER A 31 1.95 -14.11 5.42
C SER A 31 2.93 -15.25 5.13
N LEU A 32 2.48 -16.51 5.27
CA LEU A 32 3.28 -17.69 5.00
C LEU A 32 3.38 -18.03 3.50
N ALA A 33 2.71 -17.29 2.64
CA ALA A 33 2.73 -17.52 1.19
C ALA A 33 4.13 -17.33 0.61
N ILE A 34 4.45 -18.15 -0.39
CA ILE A 34 5.68 -18.09 -1.17
C ILE A 34 5.26 -17.98 -2.63
N LEU A 35 5.52 -16.83 -3.24
CA LEU A 35 5.08 -16.51 -4.60
C LEU A 35 6.27 -16.10 -5.46
N SER A 36 6.22 -16.40 -6.75
CA SER A 36 7.25 -15.99 -7.72
C SER A 36 6.95 -14.59 -8.28
N SER A 37 8.01 -13.81 -8.52
CA SER A 37 7.94 -12.47 -9.10
C SER A 37 7.24 -12.45 -10.46
N LYS A 38 7.43 -13.49 -11.27
CA LYS A 38 6.80 -13.59 -12.60
C LYS A 38 5.28 -13.77 -12.51
N ALA A 39 4.80 -14.67 -11.66
CA ALA A 39 3.35 -14.86 -11.48
C ALA A 39 2.70 -13.60 -10.90
N ILE A 40 3.39 -12.94 -9.97
CA ILE A 40 2.98 -11.65 -9.40
C ILE A 40 2.78 -10.59 -10.48
N LEU A 41 3.80 -10.36 -11.31
CA LEU A 41 3.75 -9.31 -12.34
C LEU A 41 2.63 -9.52 -13.35
N HIS A 42 2.28 -10.79 -13.57
CA HIS A 42 1.21 -11.16 -14.48
C HIS A 42 -0.19 -10.97 -13.88
N ILE A 43 -0.36 -11.19 -12.57
CA ILE A 43 -1.68 -11.30 -11.92
C ILE A 43 -2.06 -10.06 -11.10
N ASP A 44 -1.12 -9.52 -10.31
CA ASP A 44 -1.41 -8.47 -9.33
C ASP A 44 -2.05 -7.23 -9.99
N PRO A 45 -1.49 -6.68 -11.07
CA PRO A 45 -2.08 -5.52 -11.71
C PRO A 45 -3.49 -5.76 -12.27
N LEU A 46 -3.79 -6.98 -12.72
CA LEU A 46 -5.11 -7.38 -13.24
C LEU A 46 -6.18 -7.36 -12.15
N ILE A 47 -5.84 -7.88 -10.96
CA ILE A 47 -6.74 -7.90 -9.81
C ILE A 47 -6.95 -6.51 -9.24
N VAL A 48 -5.88 -5.72 -9.13
CA VAL A 48 -5.98 -4.33 -8.68
C VAL A 48 -6.89 -3.52 -9.60
N ASN A 49 -6.74 -3.70 -10.92
CA ASN A 49 -7.64 -3.09 -11.88
C ASN A 49 -9.09 -3.55 -11.70
N ALA A 50 -9.33 -4.85 -11.64
CA ALA A 50 -10.68 -5.38 -11.49
C ALA A 50 -11.38 -4.90 -10.22
N PHE A 51 -10.66 -4.77 -9.10
CA PHE A 51 -11.25 -4.42 -7.81
C PHE A 51 -11.32 -2.91 -7.54
N PHE A 52 -10.36 -2.14 -8.06
CA PHE A 52 -10.20 -0.74 -7.64
C PHE A 52 -10.21 0.27 -8.78
N ALA A 53 -10.10 -0.14 -10.05
CA ALA A 53 -10.20 0.77 -11.19
C ALA A 53 -11.65 1.14 -11.52
N GLN A 54 -12.50 1.36 -10.51
CA GLN A 54 -13.89 1.75 -10.69
C GLN A 54 -13.99 3.04 -11.52
N GLN A 55 -14.26 2.86 -12.82
CA GLN A 55 -14.97 3.83 -13.63
C GLN A 55 -16.35 3.96 -13.00
N LYS A 56 -16.59 5.00 -12.19
CA LYS A 56 -17.96 5.49 -12.06
C LYS A 56 -18.43 5.72 -13.50
N GLU A 57 -19.45 5.01 -13.96
CA GLU A 57 -20.24 5.48 -15.09
C GLU A 57 -20.63 6.91 -14.73
N LYS A 58 -19.97 7.88 -15.37
CA LYS A 58 -20.43 9.26 -15.28
C LYS A 58 -21.79 9.24 -15.96
N SER A 59 -22.84 9.70 -15.28
CA SER A 59 -24.02 10.21 -15.96
C SER A 59 -23.54 11.17 -17.05
N GLU A 60 -24.06 11.05 -18.27
CA GLU A 60 -23.69 11.89 -19.43
C GLU A 60 -23.78 13.38 -19.06
N SER A 61 -22.65 13.92 -18.60
CA SER A 61 -22.44 15.34 -18.36
C SER A 61 -21.29 15.73 -19.24
N ARG A 62 -21.62 16.61 -20.18
CA ARG A 62 -20.75 17.15 -21.22
C ARG A 62 -19.41 17.62 -20.63
N THR A 63 -18.37 17.43 -21.44
CA THR A 63 -17.03 18.04 -21.38
C THR A 63 -16.16 17.64 -20.17
N HIS A 64 -15.24 16.71 -20.41
CA HIS A 64 -13.77 16.89 -20.36
C HIS A 64 -13.15 15.49 -20.50
N ASN A 65 -12.38 15.27 -21.57
CA ASN A 65 -11.58 14.06 -21.73
C ASN A 65 -10.47 14.06 -20.69
N ILE A 66 -10.72 13.37 -19.58
CA ILE A 66 -9.73 13.16 -18.52
C ILE A 66 -8.92 11.92 -18.91
N LYS A 67 -7.65 12.12 -19.24
CA LYS A 67 -6.66 11.04 -19.31
C LYS A 67 -6.46 10.53 -17.87
N THR A 68 -7.09 9.42 -17.53
CA THR A 68 -6.70 8.60 -16.39
C THR A 68 -5.20 8.30 -16.55
N ILE A 69 -4.41 8.30 -15.48
CA ILE A 69 -3.15 7.57 -15.55
C ILE A 69 -3.56 6.14 -15.87
N SER A 70 -3.26 5.78 -17.10
CA SER A 70 -3.12 4.44 -17.60
C SER A 70 -2.57 3.53 -16.49
N LEU A 71 -3.47 2.81 -15.83
CA LEU A 71 -3.33 1.37 -15.71
C LEU A 71 -3.65 0.77 -17.10
N GLU A 72 -2.95 1.19 -18.17
CA GLU A 72 -3.04 0.53 -19.48
C GLU A 72 -2.34 -0.81 -19.32
N MET A 73 -3.12 -1.76 -18.86
CA MET A 73 -2.90 -3.14 -19.19
C MET A 73 -3.87 -3.49 -20.29
N ASN A 74 -3.38 -4.23 -21.28
CA ASN A 74 -4.17 -4.86 -22.32
C ASN A 74 -5.06 -5.97 -21.73
N MET A 75 -5.98 -5.60 -20.85
CA MET A 75 -7.15 -6.39 -20.56
C MET A 75 -8.28 -5.84 -21.38
N GLU A 76 -8.97 -6.72 -22.10
CA GLU A 76 -10.24 -6.39 -22.73
C GLU A 76 -11.12 -5.65 -21.70
N PRO A 77 -11.65 -4.44 -22.00
CA PRO A 77 -12.38 -3.60 -21.05
C PRO A 77 -13.50 -4.33 -20.28
N PHE A 78 -14.03 -5.41 -20.86
CA PHE A 78 -15.07 -6.24 -20.30
C PHE A 78 -14.60 -7.18 -19.16
N ALA A 79 -13.32 -7.58 -19.14
CA ALA A 79 -12.82 -8.56 -18.18
C ALA A 79 -12.82 -8.04 -16.73
N HIS A 80 -12.51 -6.76 -16.52
CA HIS A 80 -12.55 -6.15 -15.19
C HIS A 80 -13.97 -6.15 -14.61
N ALA A 81 -14.97 -5.77 -15.43
CA ALA A 81 -16.37 -5.74 -15.01
C ALA A 81 -16.91 -7.13 -14.65
N ILE A 82 -16.50 -8.17 -15.40
CA ILE A 82 -16.85 -9.55 -15.07
C ILE A 82 -16.23 -9.98 -13.74
N ILE A 83 -14.91 -9.78 -13.56
CA ILE A 83 -14.22 -10.17 -12.32
C ILE A 83 -14.85 -9.44 -11.11
N TRP A 84 -15.14 -8.15 -11.25
CA TRP A 84 -15.85 -7.39 -10.23
C TRP A 84 -17.24 -7.97 -9.94
N SER A 85 -18.03 -8.27 -10.99
CA SER A 85 -19.36 -8.89 -10.82
C SER A 85 -19.29 -10.25 -10.12
N MET A 86 -18.28 -11.07 -10.43
CA MET A 86 -18.03 -12.33 -9.75
C MET A 86 -17.69 -12.12 -8.28
N PHE A 87 -16.83 -11.14 -7.96
CA PHE A 87 -16.50 -10.76 -6.59
C PHE A 87 -17.73 -10.28 -5.83
N GLU A 88 -18.53 -9.38 -6.40
CA GLU A 88 -19.74 -8.83 -5.77
C GLU A 88 -20.74 -9.93 -5.37
N LYS A 89 -20.85 -11.00 -6.18
CA LYS A 89 -21.71 -12.16 -5.88
C LYS A 89 -21.23 -12.97 -4.68
N ILE A 90 -19.94 -12.94 -4.34
CA ILE A 90 -19.38 -13.79 -3.28
C ILE A 90 -18.85 -13.00 -2.08
N LYS A 91 -18.75 -11.67 -2.16
CA LYS A 91 -18.08 -10.86 -1.12
C LYS A 91 -18.68 -11.01 0.28
N HIS A 92 -19.98 -11.31 0.37
CA HIS A 92 -20.67 -11.59 1.62
C HIS A 92 -20.24 -12.90 2.30
N GLN A 93 -19.57 -13.80 1.56
CA GLN A 93 -19.03 -15.06 2.05
C GLN A 93 -17.58 -14.93 2.52
N LEU A 94 -16.91 -13.81 2.24
CA LEU A 94 -15.57 -13.50 2.73
C LEU A 94 -15.63 -13.04 4.19
N ASN A 95 -15.95 -13.98 5.07
CA ASN A 95 -16.11 -13.77 6.51
C ASN A 95 -14.76 -13.79 7.24
N ILE A 96 -14.27 -12.64 7.71
CA ILE A 96 -13.00 -12.53 8.43
C ILE A 96 -13.02 -13.32 9.76
N GLN A 97 -14.21 -13.56 10.32
CA GLN A 97 -14.38 -14.34 11.54
C GLN A 97 -14.23 -15.86 11.32
N ASP A 98 -14.15 -16.31 10.07
CA ASP A 98 -13.86 -17.70 9.71
C ASP A 98 -12.71 -17.74 8.67
N PRO A 99 -11.45 -17.70 9.12
CA PRO A 99 -10.29 -17.67 8.23
C PRO A 99 -10.23 -18.83 7.22
N PRO A 100 -10.49 -20.10 7.61
CA PRO A 100 -10.58 -21.19 6.63
C PRO A 100 -11.64 -20.96 5.55
N ALA A 101 -12.85 -20.53 5.93
CA ALA A 101 -13.90 -20.25 4.95
C ALA A 101 -13.57 -19.06 4.05
N TYR A 102 -12.92 -18.02 4.61
CA TYR A 102 -12.44 -16.86 3.86
C TYR A 102 -11.46 -17.27 2.75
N VAL A 103 -10.42 -18.04 3.12
CA VAL A 103 -9.40 -18.53 2.18
C VAL A 103 -10.04 -19.43 1.12
N SER A 104 -10.90 -20.37 1.52
CA SER A 104 -11.60 -21.25 0.58
C SER A 104 -12.49 -20.45 -0.40
N THR A 105 -13.14 -19.40 0.06
CA THR A 105 -13.97 -18.51 -0.79
C THR A 105 -13.10 -17.75 -1.80
N ALA A 106 -11.97 -17.19 -1.36
CA ALA A 106 -11.02 -16.53 -2.25
C ALA A 106 -10.45 -17.51 -3.30
N GLU A 107 -10.12 -18.74 -2.90
CA GLU A 107 -9.62 -19.77 -3.81
C GLU A 107 -10.68 -20.21 -4.83
N LYS A 108 -11.95 -20.33 -4.42
CA LYS A 108 -13.07 -20.62 -5.34
C LYS A 108 -13.24 -19.51 -6.39
N LEU A 109 -13.10 -18.25 -5.99
CA LEU A 109 -13.10 -17.13 -6.93
C LEU A 109 -11.93 -17.23 -7.90
N ALA A 110 -10.73 -17.48 -7.39
CA ALA A 110 -9.52 -17.63 -8.19
C ALA A 110 -9.68 -18.74 -9.24
N LYS A 111 -10.18 -19.92 -8.84
CA LYS A 111 -10.47 -21.04 -9.75
C LYS A 111 -11.47 -20.63 -10.84
N SER A 112 -12.53 -19.91 -10.47
CA SER A 112 -13.54 -19.45 -11.40
C SER A 112 -12.98 -18.44 -12.42
N ILE A 113 -12.16 -17.49 -11.95
CA ILE A 113 -11.50 -16.50 -12.81
C ILE A 113 -10.53 -17.19 -13.77
N LEU A 114 -9.67 -18.12 -13.30
CA LEU A 114 -8.76 -18.86 -14.18
C LEU A 114 -9.49 -19.71 -15.21
N SER A 115 -10.67 -20.25 -14.87
CA SER A 115 -11.48 -21.03 -15.80
C SER A 115 -12.07 -20.16 -16.91
N LEU A 116 -12.45 -18.92 -16.61
CA LEU A 116 -13.03 -17.98 -17.59
C LEU A 116 -11.94 -17.25 -18.39
N TYR A 117 -10.80 -16.98 -17.77
CA TYR A 117 -9.68 -16.25 -18.36
C TYR A 117 -8.39 -17.06 -18.26
N PRO A 118 -8.19 -18.07 -19.14
CA PRO A 118 -6.95 -18.84 -19.20
C PRO A 118 -5.70 -17.99 -19.38
N LEU A 119 -5.84 -16.75 -19.89
CA LEU A 119 -4.75 -15.78 -19.99
C LEU A 119 -4.09 -15.45 -18.65
N PHE A 120 -4.78 -15.62 -17.51
CA PHE A 120 -4.19 -15.45 -16.18
C PHE A 120 -3.21 -16.58 -15.82
N VAL A 121 -3.21 -17.69 -16.57
CA VAL A 121 -2.23 -18.76 -16.42
C VAL A 121 -0.92 -18.31 -17.07
N TRP A 122 0.05 -17.95 -16.24
CA TRP A 122 1.39 -17.58 -16.68
C TRP A 122 2.18 -18.83 -17.10
N GLU A 123 2.74 -18.84 -18.33
CA GLU A 123 3.65 -19.88 -18.85
C GLU A 123 3.19 -21.33 -18.60
N ASN A 124 1.89 -21.61 -18.68
CA ASN A 124 1.28 -22.92 -18.36
C ASN A 124 1.44 -23.40 -16.91
N LYS A 125 1.90 -22.55 -15.99
CA LYS A 125 2.10 -22.83 -14.57
C LYS A 125 0.82 -22.60 -13.76
N LYS A 126 -0.21 -23.40 -14.05
CA LYS A 126 -1.56 -23.26 -13.47
C LYS A 126 -1.58 -23.21 -11.93
N SER A 127 -0.76 -24.04 -11.26
CA SER A 127 -0.72 -24.09 -9.80
C SER A 127 -0.15 -22.79 -9.20
N GLU A 128 0.93 -22.26 -9.78
CA GLU A 128 1.55 -21.00 -9.33
C GLU A 128 0.58 -19.83 -9.58
N SER A 129 -0.02 -19.77 -10.77
CA SER A 129 -1.01 -18.73 -11.08
C SER A 129 -2.23 -18.78 -10.15
N LEU A 130 -2.72 -19.98 -9.79
CA LEU A 130 -3.81 -20.13 -8.85
C LEU A 130 -3.42 -19.66 -7.44
N ALA A 131 -2.23 -20.03 -6.96
CA ALA A 131 -1.74 -19.60 -5.66
C ALA A 131 -1.62 -18.08 -5.57
N THR A 132 -0.98 -17.44 -6.56
CA THR A 132 -0.85 -15.98 -6.64
C THR A 132 -2.20 -15.29 -6.73
N LEU A 133 -3.10 -15.76 -7.61
CA LEU A 133 -4.43 -15.19 -7.78
C LEU A 133 -5.28 -15.29 -6.50
N SER A 134 -5.26 -16.47 -5.86
CA SER A 134 -5.96 -16.69 -4.60
C SER A 134 -5.43 -15.78 -3.51
N TRP A 135 -4.10 -15.59 -3.44
CA TRP A 135 -3.49 -14.69 -2.48
C TRP A 135 -3.87 -13.23 -2.75
N CYS A 136 -3.77 -12.76 -4.00
CA CYS A 136 -4.15 -11.39 -4.37
C CYS A 136 -5.62 -11.12 -4.03
N ILE A 137 -6.52 -12.04 -4.36
CA ILE A 137 -7.95 -11.91 -4.01
C ILE A 137 -8.11 -11.82 -2.50
N ALA A 138 -7.53 -12.75 -1.73
CA ALA A 138 -7.66 -12.74 -0.28
C ALA A 138 -7.08 -11.46 0.35
N ALA A 139 -5.88 -11.04 -0.06
CA ALA A 139 -5.22 -9.87 0.49
C ALA A 139 -5.95 -8.56 0.12
N TYR A 140 -6.33 -8.37 -1.15
CA TYR A 140 -7.00 -7.13 -1.57
C TYR A 140 -8.41 -6.99 -1.02
N THR A 141 -9.12 -8.10 -0.86
CA THR A 141 -10.47 -8.07 -0.29
C THR A 141 -10.50 -7.80 1.21
N LEU A 142 -9.38 -7.92 1.93
CA LEU A 142 -9.28 -7.47 3.33
C LEU A 142 -9.54 -5.97 3.47
N VAL A 143 -9.08 -5.14 2.53
CA VAL A 143 -9.28 -3.67 2.55
C VAL A 143 -10.65 -3.26 1.98
N ILE A 144 -11.33 -4.17 1.27
CA ILE A 144 -12.71 -3.97 0.79
C ILE A 144 -13.73 -4.42 1.85
N ASN A 145 -13.33 -5.30 2.77
CA ASN A 145 -14.23 -5.89 3.74
C ASN A 145 -14.89 -4.80 4.64
N PRO A 146 -16.20 -4.89 4.93
CA PRO A 146 -16.88 -3.91 5.78
C PRO A 146 -16.30 -3.77 7.21
N GLU A 147 -15.65 -4.81 7.73
CA GLU A 147 -14.99 -4.82 9.05
C GLU A 147 -13.54 -4.28 9.01
N ALA A 148 -13.08 -3.85 7.83
CA ALA A 148 -11.75 -3.27 7.67
C ALA A 148 -11.64 -1.95 8.42
N ILE A 149 -10.53 -1.77 9.14
CA ILE A 149 -10.24 -0.51 9.85
C ILE A 149 -9.64 0.57 8.92
N VAL A 150 -9.42 0.21 7.66
CA VAL A 150 -8.91 1.05 6.59
C VAL A 150 -9.64 0.76 5.29
N TYR A 151 -9.62 1.70 4.36
CA TYR A 151 -10.19 1.54 3.03
C TYR A 151 -9.32 2.24 1.98
N LEU A 152 -9.40 1.73 0.73
CA LEU A 152 -8.72 2.32 -0.41
C LEU A 152 -9.61 3.40 -1.06
N LYS A 153 -9.01 4.54 -1.41
CA LYS A 153 -9.67 5.64 -2.11
C LYS A 153 -8.82 6.10 -3.29
N VAL A 154 -9.46 6.47 -4.40
CA VAL A 154 -8.80 7.18 -5.49
C VAL A 154 -8.71 8.67 -5.15
N LYS A 155 -7.50 9.26 -5.20
CA LYS A 155 -7.27 10.70 -5.01
C LYS A 155 -6.37 11.26 -6.12
N PRO A 156 -6.43 12.57 -6.41
CA PRO A 156 -5.40 13.25 -7.20
C PRO A 156 -4.03 13.13 -6.51
N LEU A 157 -2.99 12.86 -7.29
CA LEU A 157 -1.60 12.82 -6.85
C LEU A 157 -0.82 13.97 -7.50
N GLY A 158 -0.22 14.84 -6.68
CA GLY A 158 0.64 15.93 -7.16
C GLY A 158 -0.10 17.05 -7.90
N HIS A 159 0.61 17.76 -8.79
CA HIS A 159 0.13 18.92 -9.56
C HIS A 159 -0.49 18.55 -10.93
N ALA A 160 -0.23 17.34 -11.43
CA ALA A 160 -0.87 16.87 -12.65
C ALA A 160 -2.23 16.25 -12.26
N ASN A 161 -3.24 16.28 -13.15
CA ASN A 161 -4.54 15.62 -13.00
C ASN A 161 -4.46 14.06 -12.93
N GLN A 162 -3.32 13.56 -12.49
CA GLN A 162 -2.97 12.19 -12.22
C GLN A 162 -3.76 11.68 -11.01
N LYS A 163 -4.50 10.60 -11.21
CA LYS A 163 -5.21 9.89 -10.13
C LYS A 163 -4.36 8.72 -9.66
N GLY A 164 -4.31 8.51 -8.36
CA GLY A 164 -3.76 7.28 -7.78
C GLY A 164 -4.53 6.87 -6.54
N PHE A 165 -4.02 5.87 -5.86
CA PHE A 165 -4.64 5.31 -4.68
C PHE A 165 -4.10 5.93 -3.38
N ALA A 166 -4.90 5.85 -2.33
CA ALA A 166 -4.55 6.23 -0.98
C ALA A 166 -5.35 5.40 0.01
N ILE A 167 -4.75 5.10 1.15
CA ILE A 167 -5.38 4.37 2.24
C ILE A 167 -5.86 5.36 3.30
N TYR A 168 -7.09 5.21 3.76
CA TYR A 168 -7.68 6.04 4.82
C TYR A 168 -8.21 5.17 5.95
N ALA A 169 -8.17 5.67 7.18
CA ALA A 169 -8.76 5.01 8.34
C ALA A 169 -10.29 5.08 8.30
N THR A 170 -10.99 3.98 8.60
CA THR A 170 -12.46 3.97 8.75
C THR A 170 -12.91 4.37 10.15
N LYS A 171 -12.01 4.28 11.13
CA LYS A 171 -12.22 4.59 12.55
C LYS A 171 -10.92 5.12 13.17
N ASP A 172 -10.98 5.56 14.42
CA ASP A 172 -9.78 5.91 15.18
C ASP A 172 -8.90 4.65 15.38
N ILE A 173 -7.60 4.80 15.12
CA ILE A 173 -6.56 3.77 15.29
C ILE A 173 -5.58 4.29 16.33
N ILE A 174 -5.30 3.49 17.35
CA ILE A 174 -4.43 3.91 18.45
C ILE A 174 -2.96 3.66 18.10
N LYS A 175 -2.07 4.50 18.62
CA LYS A 175 -0.63 4.27 18.53
C LYS A 175 -0.28 2.86 19.01
N GLY A 176 0.51 2.14 18.21
CA GLY A 176 0.94 0.78 18.49
C GLY A 176 0.01 -0.31 17.95
N GLU A 177 -1.15 0.05 17.38
CA GLU A 177 -2.03 -0.90 16.71
C GLU A 177 -1.44 -1.33 15.36
N TYR A 178 -1.48 -2.63 15.09
CA TYR A 178 -1.14 -3.20 13.78
C TYR A 178 -2.33 -3.11 12.84
N ILE A 179 -2.11 -2.59 11.63
CA ILE A 179 -3.16 -2.51 10.61
C ILE A 179 -3.04 -3.74 9.70
N GLN A 180 -3.69 -4.82 10.12
CA GLN A 180 -3.53 -6.17 9.56
C GLN A 180 -4.00 -6.27 8.10
N GLU A 181 -5.00 -5.46 7.72
CA GLU A 181 -5.53 -5.39 6.36
C GLU A 181 -4.50 -4.86 5.35
N LEU A 182 -3.48 -4.13 5.82
CA LEU A 182 -2.37 -3.64 4.99
C LEU A 182 -1.21 -4.63 5.05
N LEU A 183 -1.49 -5.85 4.58
CA LEU A 183 -0.49 -6.89 4.33
C LEU A 183 0.23 -6.61 3.01
N GLY A 184 1.52 -6.87 2.98
CA GLY A 184 2.25 -7.04 1.72
C GLY A 184 3.16 -8.24 1.73
N LEU A 185 3.58 -8.62 0.54
CA LEU A 185 4.45 -9.76 0.31
C LEU A 185 5.52 -9.38 -0.72
N MET A 186 6.74 -9.83 -0.51
CA MET A 186 7.78 -9.86 -1.54
C MET A 186 7.85 -11.25 -2.19
N PRO A 187 8.23 -11.35 -3.47
CA PRO A 187 8.46 -12.64 -4.10
C PRO A 187 9.66 -13.36 -3.50
N GLU A 188 9.69 -14.69 -3.66
CA GLU A 188 10.84 -15.49 -3.24
C GLU A 188 12.09 -15.20 -4.07
N ASP A 189 11.91 -14.88 -5.35
CA ASP A 189 12.94 -14.64 -6.36
C ASP A 189 13.01 -13.15 -6.78
N ARG A 190 14.00 -12.82 -7.62
CA ARG A 190 14.29 -11.46 -8.08
C ARG A 190 14.35 -11.36 -9.61
N THR A 191 13.41 -12.00 -10.31
CA THR A 191 13.59 -12.21 -11.76
C THR A 191 13.46 -10.95 -12.62
N LYS A 192 13.03 -9.80 -12.06
CA LYS A 192 12.99 -8.50 -12.76
C LYS A 192 13.23 -7.31 -11.83
N ASN A 193 14.03 -6.36 -12.28
CA ASN A 193 14.44 -5.16 -11.53
C ASN A 193 13.66 -3.88 -11.90
N TYR A 194 12.90 -3.86 -13.00
CA TYR A 194 12.18 -2.67 -13.45
C TYR A 194 10.75 -3.02 -13.83
N THR A 195 9.80 -2.56 -13.03
CA THR A 195 8.36 -2.76 -13.19
C THR A 195 7.65 -1.51 -12.66
N ASP A 196 6.41 -1.25 -13.09
CA ASP A 196 5.58 -0.16 -12.54
C ASP A 196 5.01 -0.47 -11.14
N LEU A 197 5.40 -1.60 -10.54
CA LEU A 197 5.02 -1.98 -9.18
C LEU A 197 6.00 -1.41 -8.16
N SER A 198 5.48 -1.16 -6.96
CA SER A 198 6.27 -0.73 -5.80
C SER A 198 7.34 -1.76 -5.44
N THR A 199 8.46 -1.29 -4.93
CA THR A 199 9.56 -2.12 -4.44
C THR A 199 9.81 -1.88 -2.95
N ILE A 200 10.47 -2.83 -2.29
CA ILE A 200 10.89 -2.75 -0.89
C ILE A 200 12.21 -3.49 -0.67
N THR A 201 13.08 -2.93 0.16
CA THR A 201 14.25 -3.64 0.67
C THR A 201 13.84 -4.72 1.67
N PRO A 202 14.27 -5.99 1.50
CA PRO A 202 14.05 -7.04 2.50
C PRO A 202 14.55 -6.65 3.89
N HIS A 203 13.80 -6.96 4.95
CA HIS A 203 14.31 -6.81 6.32
C HIS A 203 15.24 -7.97 6.69
N PRO A 204 16.26 -7.78 7.54
CA PRO A 204 17.11 -8.88 8.04
C PRO A 204 16.36 -10.04 8.70
N ASP A 205 15.22 -9.76 9.35
CA ASP A 205 14.37 -10.79 9.98
C ASP A 205 13.38 -11.45 9.00
N ASN A 206 13.27 -10.99 7.75
CA ASN A 206 12.47 -11.69 6.75
C ASN A 206 13.20 -12.93 6.24
N ARG A 207 12.42 -13.87 5.70
CA ARG A 207 12.98 -14.96 4.90
C ARG A 207 13.69 -14.37 3.68
N ASN A 208 14.97 -14.66 3.55
CA ASN A 208 15.76 -14.29 2.38
C ASN A 208 16.63 -15.49 1.96
N GLN A 209 16.29 -16.10 0.82
CA GLN A 209 17.05 -17.23 0.26
C GLN A 209 18.34 -16.76 -0.44
N ASP A 210 18.42 -15.48 -0.80
CA ASP A 210 19.58 -14.91 -1.48
C ASP A 210 20.62 -14.46 -0.45
N LYS A 211 21.33 -15.41 0.17
CA LYS A 211 22.39 -15.10 1.17
C LYS A 211 23.56 -14.29 0.61
N ASN A 212 23.69 -14.21 -0.72
CA ASN A 212 24.78 -13.53 -1.43
C ASN A 212 24.33 -12.27 -2.20
N SER A 213 23.03 -11.97 -2.30
CA SER A 213 22.59 -10.68 -2.83
C SER A 213 22.49 -9.72 -1.65
N SER A 214 23.06 -8.53 -1.79
CA SER A 214 22.79 -7.39 -0.94
C SER A 214 21.28 -7.23 -0.70
N PHE A 215 20.94 -6.44 0.32
CA PHE A 215 19.58 -5.98 0.61
C PHE A 215 19.00 -5.10 -0.53
N ASP A 216 19.18 -5.48 -1.79
CA ASP A 216 18.58 -4.81 -2.94
C ASP A 216 17.06 -5.01 -2.88
N GLU A 217 16.35 -4.10 -3.52
CA GLU A 217 14.90 -4.08 -3.47
C GLU A 217 14.28 -5.30 -4.18
N LYS A 218 13.10 -5.71 -3.69
CA LYS A 218 12.22 -6.69 -4.32
C LYS A 218 10.87 -6.04 -4.61
N LEU A 219 10.08 -6.64 -5.50
CA LEU A 219 8.68 -6.24 -5.70
C LEU A 219 7.90 -6.32 -4.38
N LEU A 220 6.98 -5.39 -4.19
CA LEU A 220 6.03 -5.36 -3.08
C LEU A 220 4.61 -5.44 -3.64
N ILE A 221 3.88 -6.48 -3.27
CA ILE A 221 2.46 -6.64 -3.60
C ILE A 221 1.55 -6.56 -2.38
N GLY A 222 0.25 -6.59 -2.62
CA GLY A 222 -0.78 -6.52 -1.59
C GLY A 222 -1.18 -5.07 -1.27
N PRO A 223 -2.20 -4.86 -0.41
CA PRO A 223 -2.74 -3.52 -0.16
C PRO A 223 -1.75 -2.51 0.41
N ILE A 224 -0.72 -2.97 1.11
CA ILE A 224 0.27 -2.10 1.77
C ILE A 224 0.97 -1.14 0.79
N ARG A 225 1.09 -1.52 -0.50
CA ARG A 225 1.77 -0.73 -1.54
C ARG A 225 1.02 0.56 -1.93
N PHE A 226 -0.21 0.72 -1.46
CA PHE A 226 -1.03 1.93 -1.73
C PHE A 226 -0.95 2.98 -0.63
N ILE A 227 -0.18 2.73 0.43
CA ILE A 227 0.10 3.72 1.46
C ILE A 227 1.05 4.76 0.87
N ASN A 228 0.67 6.03 0.89
CA ASN A 228 1.45 7.09 0.26
C ASN A 228 2.62 7.58 1.13
N HIS A 229 3.60 8.18 0.47
CA HIS A 229 4.74 8.80 1.11
C HIS A 229 4.40 10.08 1.86
N ARG A 230 5.04 10.28 3.02
CA ARG A 230 5.11 11.55 3.73
C ARG A 230 6.48 11.72 4.42
N CYS A 231 7.20 12.81 4.16
CA CYS A 231 8.57 12.98 4.65
C CYS A 231 8.67 13.13 6.17
N PHE A 232 7.73 13.84 6.81
CA PHE A 232 7.81 14.22 8.23
C PHE A 232 6.53 13.89 9.00
N SER A 233 5.37 14.06 8.36
CA SER A 233 4.07 13.93 9.01
C SER A 233 3.44 12.53 8.88
N TYR A 234 4.24 11.50 8.53
CA TYR A 234 3.79 10.10 8.43
C TYR A 234 3.30 9.55 9.79
N ASN A 235 2.41 8.55 9.76
CA ASN A 235 1.72 8.02 10.94
C ASN A 235 1.85 6.50 11.13
N VAL A 236 2.57 5.83 10.24
CA VAL A 236 2.84 4.39 10.33
C VAL A 236 4.28 4.06 9.96
N GLU A 237 4.73 2.88 10.37
CA GLU A 237 6.01 2.28 9.99
C GLU A 237 5.80 0.85 9.50
N PHE A 238 6.62 0.41 8.54
CA PHE A 238 6.68 -1.00 8.13
C PHE A 238 7.15 -1.89 9.26
N VAL A 239 6.57 -3.09 9.32
CA VAL A 239 6.98 -4.16 10.20
C VAL A 239 7.14 -5.44 9.40
N ALA A 240 8.32 -6.04 9.46
CA ALA A 240 8.59 -7.33 8.86
C ALA A 240 7.90 -8.45 9.66
N VAL A 241 7.32 -9.42 8.97
CA VAL A 241 6.84 -10.65 9.61
C VAL A 241 7.99 -11.67 9.58
N ARG A 242 8.50 -12.03 10.75
CA ARG A 242 9.68 -12.87 10.95
C ARG A 242 9.58 -14.18 10.17
N ASP A 243 10.69 -14.57 9.55
CA ASP A 243 10.84 -15.84 8.80
C ASP A 243 9.85 -16.01 7.63
N THR A 244 9.24 -14.91 7.18
CA THR A 244 8.36 -14.88 6.00
C THR A 244 8.81 -13.83 4.99
N TYR A 245 8.16 -13.81 3.83
CA TYR A 245 8.31 -12.74 2.84
C TYR A 245 7.34 -11.56 3.08
N ALA A 246 6.66 -11.51 4.22
CA ALA A 246 5.58 -10.56 4.44
C ALA A 246 5.98 -9.33 5.24
N PHE A 247 5.21 -8.26 5.02
CA PHE A 247 5.26 -7.00 5.73
C PHE A 247 3.85 -6.59 6.15
N THR A 248 3.76 -5.89 7.26
CA THR A 248 2.56 -5.14 7.67
C THR A 248 2.99 -3.76 8.14
N ILE A 249 2.08 -3.01 8.77
CA ILE A 249 2.40 -1.72 9.38
C ILE A 249 1.88 -1.63 10.81
N ILE A 250 2.52 -0.75 11.56
CA ILE A 250 2.10 -0.36 12.91
C ILE A 250 1.89 1.16 12.97
N ALA A 251 0.84 1.60 13.66
CA ALA A 251 0.60 3.01 13.93
C ALA A 251 1.68 3.57 14.88
N THR A 252 2.35 4.65 14.49
CA THR A 252 3.39 5.32 15.30
C THR A 252 2.84 6.48 16.14
N LYS A 253 1.62 6.91 15.83
CA LYS A 253 0.80 7.89 16.56
C LYS A 253 -0.67 7.48 16.44
N ASP A 254 -1.53 8.10 17.24
CA ASP A 254 -2.97 7.96 17.07
C ASP A 254 -3.37 8.54 15.70
N ILE A 255 -4.26 7.84 15.01
CA ILE A 255 -4.77 8.20 13.69
C ILE A 255 -6.28 8.33 13.81
N LYS A 256 -6.84 9.47 13.39
CA LYS A 256 -8.28 9.69 13.46
C LYS A 256 -9.01 9.04 12.28
N ALA A 257 -10.27 8.71 12.50
CA ALA A 257 -11.15 8.29 11.40
C ALA A 257 -11.07 9.29 10.24
N SER A 258 -11.01 8.78 9.01
CA SER A 258 -10.82 9.55 7.78
C SER A 258 -9.44 10.21 7.58
N GLU A 259 -8.47 10.01 8.47
CA GLU A 259 -7.08 10.39 8.18
C GLU A 259 -6.43 9.41 7.20
N GLU A 260 -5.53 9.94 6.35
CA GLU A 260 -4.74 9.13 5.43
C GLU A 260 -3.67 8.35 6.20
N ILE A 261 -3.51 7.08 5.86
CA ILE A 261 -2.39 6.27 6.31
C ILE A 261 -1.18 6.64 5.45
N LEU A 262 -0.10 7.07 6.09
CA LEU A 262 1.07 7.68 5.47
C LEU A 262 2.35 7.11 6.06
N LEU A 263 3.29 6.75 5.20
CA LEU A 263 4.58 6.18 5.60
C LEU A 263 5.76 7.00 5.05
N CYS A 264 6.94 6.88 5.64
CA CYS A 264 8.16 7.45 5.07
C CYS A 264 8.91 6.39 4.25
N TYR A 265 9.00 6.59 2.93
CA TYR A 265 9.65 5.64 2.02
C TYR A 265 11.18 5.61 2.19
N GLY A 266 11.76 6.61 2.85
CA GLY A 266 13.20 6.83 2.91
C GLY A 266 13.59 8.22 2.42
N VAL A 267 14.76 8.68 2.85
CA VAL A 267 15.26 10.04 2.56
C VAL A 267 15.74 10.22 1.11
N ASP A 268 16.03 9.14 0.42
CA ASP A 268 16.63 9.14 -0.92
C ASP A 268 15.71 8.54 -2.01
N TYR A 269 14.52 8.05 -1.63
CA TYR A 269 13.58 7.40 -2.55
C TYR A 269 13.31 8.18 -3.85
N PHE A 270 13.00 9.49 -3.73
CA PHE A 270 12.74 10.35 -4.91
C PHE A 270 14.01 10.94 -5.52
N LYS A 271 15.18 10.74 -4.91
CA LYS A 271 16.45 11.28 -5.45
C LYS A 271 17.09 10.33 -6.44
N GLU A 272 16.87 9.04 -6.30
CA GLU A 272 17.47 8.00 -7.13
C GLU A 272 17.01 8.08 -8.60
N ASP A 273 15.77 8.49 -8.84
CA ASP A 273 15.20 8.69 -10.17
C ASP A 273 15.21 10.17 -10.64
N GLY A 274 15.79 11.07 -9.82
CA GLY A 274 15.79 12.52 -10.07
C GLY A 274 14.42 13.20 -9.94
N SER A 275 13.41 12.50 -9.42
CA SER A 275 12.07 13.05 -9.23
C SER A 275 12.00 14.02 -8.03
N LYS A 276 10.96 14.84 -7.99
CA LYS A 276 10.69 15.70 -6.83
C LYS A 276 9.62 15.05 -5.97
N CYS A 277 9.85 14.98 -4.66
CA CYS A 277 8.81 14.54 -3.73
C CYS A 277 7.61 15.49 -3.77
N LEU A 278 6.43 14.96 -4.08
CA LEU A 278 5.17 15.73 -4.21
C LEU A 278 4.28 15.63 -2.95
N CYS A 279 4.78 15.09 -1.84
CA CYS A 279 4.00 15.02 -0.60
C CYS A 279 3.75 16.42 -0.03
N GLU A 280 2.71 16.60 0.79
CA GLU A 280 2.34 17.95 1.25
C GLU A 280 3.34 18.56 2.24
N ASP A 281 4.28 17.77 2.78
CA ASP A 281 5.38 18.29 3.57
C ASP A 281 6.43 19.03 2.70
N CYS A 282 6.52 18.69 1.42
CA CYS A 282 7.54 19.16 0.48
C CYS A 282 6.99 20.08 -0.61
N ARG A 283 5.72 19.92 -1.00
CA ARG A 283 5.12 20.74 -2.06
C ARG A 283 5.02 22.21 -1.63
N GLU A 284 5.27 23.11 -2.58
CA GLU A 284 4.90 24.52 -2.43
C GLU A 284 3.37 24.61 -2.58
N ILE A 285 2.71 25.30 -1.66
CA ILE A 285 1.25 25.49 -1.71
C ILE A 285 0.99 26.58 -2.75
N PRO A 286 0.23 26.32 -3.84
CA PRO A 286 -0.15 27.36 -4.79
C PRO A 286 -0.97 28.46 -4.08
N GLU A 287 -0.79 29.72 -4.47
CA GLU A 287 -1.47 30.88 -3.85
C GLU A 287 -3.01 30.74 -3.84
N GLU A 288 -3.58 30.02 -4.81
CA GLU A 288 -5.01 29.72 -4.92
C GLU A 288 -5.53 28.78 -3.81
N GLU A 289 -4.73 27.82 -3.31
CA GLU A 289 -5.09 26.94 -2.18
C GLU A 289 -4.97 27.67 -0.82
N GLU A 290 -4.16 28.72 -0.74
CA GLU A 290 -4.09 29.59 0.44
C GLU A 290 -5.36 30.42 0.64
N GLU A 291 -6.01 30.88 -0.43
CA GLU A 291 -7.25 31.67 -0.31
C GLU A 291 -8.44 30.80 0.14
N VAL A 292 -8.52 29.56 -0.34
CA VAL A 292 -9.58 28.61 0.05
C VAL A 292 -9.45 28.18 1.52
N SER A 293 -8.21 27.97 2.00
CA SER A 293 -7.94 27.61 3.40
C SER A 293 -8.14 28.79 4.38
N LYS A 294 -7.94 30.03 3.92
CA LYS A 294 -8.30 31.25 4.68
C LYS A 294 -9.82 31.42 4.80
N ASN A 295 -10.60 31.01 3.80
CA ASN A 295 -12.06 31.12 3.82
C ASN A 295 -12.78 30.03 4.66
N SER A 296 -12.16 28.85 4.83
CA SER A 296 -12.75 27.76 5.65
C SER A 296 -12.38 27.82 7.14
N THR A 297 -11.39 28.65 7.52
CA THR A 297 -10.88 28.73 8.89
C THR A 297 -11.13 30.11 9.50
N SER A 298 -12.38 30.59 9.45
CA SER A 298 -12.79 31.68 10.33
C SER A 298 -12.93 31.13 11.76
N GLN A 299 -12.01 31.56 12.63
CA GLN A 299 -11.92 31.33 14.08
C GLN A 299 -10.91 30.27 14.60
N ILE A 300 -9.69 30.20 14.06
CA ILE A 300 -8.52 29.82 14.89
C ILE A 300 -7.34 30.72 14.47
N ASN A 301 -6.58 31.25 15.42
CA ASN A 301 -5.52 32.25 15.23
C ASN A 301 -4.38 31.72 14.32
N VAL A 302 -4.57 31.80 13.00
CA VAL A 302 -3.69 31.28 11.93
C VAL A 302 -2.29 31.90 11.98
N GLU A 303 -2.16 33.12 12.49
CA GLU A 303 -0.86 33.76 12.67
C GLU A 303 0.03 33.04 13.69
N GLU A 304 -0.52 32.51 14.78
CA GLU A 304 0.26 31.79 15.78
C GLU A 304 0.71 30.42 15.28
N GLN A 305 -0.16 29.70 14.56
CA GLN A 305 0.19 28.40 13.97
C GLN A 305 1.21 28.53 12.83
N SER A 306 1.07 29.54 11.98
CA SER A 306 2.02 29.78 10.88
C SER A 306 3.39 30.22 11.40
N LYS A 307 3.45 31.10 12.42
CA LYS A 307 4.69 31.48 13.10
C LYS A 307 5.32 30.28 13.84
N ALA A 308 4.52 29.45 14.50
CA ALA A 308 5.00 28.23 15.17
C ALA A 308 5.57 27.21 14.17
N ASN A 309 4.94 27.03 13.01
CA ASN A 309 5.40 26.12 11.96
C ASN A 309 6.68 26.64 11.27
N LYS A 310 6.78 27.95 11.00
CA LYS A 310 8.02 28.57 10.49
C LYS A 310 9.18 28.43 11.50
N ASN A 311 8.92 28.65 12.78
CA ASN A 311 9.92 28.51 13.84
C ASN A 311 10.36 27.06 14.07
N LYS A 312 9.45 26.07 13.97
CA LYS A 312 9.80 24.64 13.98
C LYS A 312 10.70 24.27 12.79
N ARG A 313 10.35 24.74 11.58
CA ARG A 313 11.14 24.52 10.36
C ARG A 313 12.55 25.11 10.47
N ALA A 314 12.70 26.32 11.02
CA ALA A 314 13.99 26.96 11.24
C ALA A 314 14.86 26.18 12.26
N ARG A 315 14.30 25.84 13.43
CA ARG A 315 15.00 25.06 14.46
C ARG A 315 15.43 23.67 13.98
N GLN A 316 14.62 23.00 13.15
CA GLN A 316 14.99 21.69 12.59
C GLN A 316 16.01 21.79 11.46
N LYS A 317 16.03 22.89 10.69
CA LYS A 317 17.07 23.14 9.67
C LYS A 317 18.43 23.37 10.32
N GLU A 318 18.48 23.96 11.52
CA GLU A 318 19.70 24.05 12.33
C GLU A 318 20.13 22.70 12.91
N ARG A 319 19.19 21.87 13.42
CA ARG A 319 19.51 20.51 13.89
C ARG A 319 20.07 19.61 12.79
N ARG A 320 19.68 19.82 11.53
CA ARG A 320 20.27 19.13 10.37
C ARG A 320 21.70 19.58 10.05
N LYS A 321 22.09 20.80 10.40
CA LYS A 321 23.46 21.32 10.18
C LYS A 321 24.44 20.85 11.25
N LEU A 322 23.94 20.57 12.45
CA LEU A 322 24.78 20.21 13.60
C LEU A 322 25.09 18.70 13.67
N GLY A 323 24.47 17.87 12.82
CA GLY A 323 24.50 16.42 12.98
C GLY A 323 23.81 15.97 14.29
N PRO A 324 23.60 14.67 14.49
CA PRO A 324 23.13 14.19 15.79
C PRO A 324 24.24 14.35 16.84
N ILE A 325 23.88 14.82 18.04
CA ILE A 325 24.70 14.66 19.26
C ILE A 325 24.61 13.21 19.72
#